data_AF-T1BL54-F1
#
_entry.id   AF-T1BL54-F1
#
_cell.length_a   1.000
_cell.length_b   1.000
_cell.length_c   1.000
_cell.angle_alpha   90.00
_cell.angle_beta   90.00
_cell.angle_gamma   90.00
#
_symmetry.space_group_name_H-M   'P 1'
#
loop_
_entity.id
_entity.type
_entity.pdbx_description
1 polymer ?
#
loop_
_entity_poly.entity_id
_entity_poly.type
_entity_poly.pdbx_seq_one_letter_code
_entity_poly.pdbx_strand_id
1 'polypeptide(L)'
;MPIFIVRYSEIGLKGPRKRSEMERRLLKNIGASLGDRDDLRIWRERGRIFLEAPDSLKQLVSSSLPTVFGIKSFSECTMIDFTSFEDLVEKS
;
A
#
# COMPACT_ATOMS: atom_id res chain seq x y z
N MET A 1 -7.86 -7.60 9.54
CA MET A 1 -7.30 -6.28 9.19
C MET A 1 -7.05 -6.28 7.70
N PRO A 2 -7.82 -5.51 6.91
CA PRO A 2 -7.66 -5.44 5.46
C PRO A 2 -6.29 -4.89 5.10
N ILE A 3 -5.75 -5.43 4.01
CA ILE A 3 -4.49 -4.97 3.42
C ILE A 3 -4.80 -4.39 2.06
N PHE A 4 -4.18 -3.26 1.76
CA PHE A 4 -4.28 -2.59 0.47
C PHE A 4 -2.91 -2.64 -0.19
N ILE A 5 -2.86 -3.12 -1.43
CA ILE A 5 -1.69 -2.98 -2.29
C ILE A 5 -1.83 -1.68 -3.10
N VAL A 6 -0.89 -0.78 -2.92
CA VAL A 6 -0.84 0.54 -3.56
C VAL A 6 0.22 0.51 -4.66
N ARG A 7 -0.23 0.79 -5.89
CA ARG A 7 0.59 0.85 -7.10
C ARG A 7 0.83 2.32 -7.42
N TYR A 8 2.09 2.68 -7.58
CA TYR A 8 2.48 4.03 -7.97
C TYR A 8 2.99 4.04 -9.41
N SER A 9 2.85 5.18 -10.09
CA SER A 9 3.44 5.38 -11.41
C SER A 9 4.92 5.74 -11.25
N GLU A 10 5.84 4.95 -11.80
CA GLU A 10 7.21 5.42 -11.96
C GLU A 10 7.24 6.48 -13.05
N ILE A 11 7.31 7.76 -12.66
CA ILE A 11 7.62 8.83 -13.61
C ILE A 11 9.12 8.72 -13.93
N GLY A 12 9.50 7.77 -14.79
CA GLY A 12 10.82 7.69 -15.43
C GLY A 12 12.03 7.92 -14.50
N LEU A 13 11.99 7.44 -13.26
CA LEU A 13 13.02 7.78 -12.27
C LEU A 13 14.33 7.10 -12.66
N LYS A 14 15.32 7.91 -13.05
CA LYS A 14 16.68 7.49 -13.38
C LYS A 14 17.38 6.92 -12.14
N GLY A 15 17.20 5.63 -11.90
CA GLY A 15 17.98 4.83 -10.95
C GLY A 15 17.34 4.63 -9.56
N PRO A 16 17.86 3.65 -8.79
CA PRO A 16 17.25 3.16 -7.56
C PRO A 16 17.17 4.20 -6.44
N ARG A 17 18.12 5.14 -6.38
CA ARG A 17 18.13 6.20 -5.36
C ARG A 17 16.92 7.12 -5.48
N LYS A 18 16.57 7.55 -6.70
CA LYS A 18 15.45 8.46 -6.93
C LYS A 18 14.10 7.77 -6.73
N ARG A 19 13.97 6.51 -7.14
CA ARG A 19 12.83 5.66 -6.77
C ARG A 19 12.64 5.60 -5.26
N SER A 20 13.71 5.31 -4.52
CA SER A 20 13.62 5.18 -3.06
C SER A 20 13.28 6.51 -2.36
N GLU A 21 13.72 7.65 -2.89
CA GLU A 21 13.33 8.97 -2.39
C GLU A 21 11.85 9.26 -2.65
N MET A 22 11.37 9.00 -3.86
CA MET A 22 9.95 9.14 -4.20
C MET A 22 9.07 8.23 -3.35
N GLU A 23 9.43 6.95 -3.20
CA GLU A 23 8.67 6.01 -2.35
C GLU A 23 8.56 6.54 -0.92
N ARG A 24 9.65 7.01 -0.31
CA ARG A 24 9.60 7.60 1.05
C ARG A 24 8.65 8.79 1.14
N ARG A 25 8.68 9.69 0.15
CA ARG A 25 7.74 10.83 0.09
C ARG A 25 6.30 10.35 -0.06
N LEU A 26 6.06 9.33 -0.88
CA LEU A 26 4.73 8.77 -1.07
C LEU A 26 4.20 8.11 0.21
N LEU A 27 5.03 7.34 0.94
CA LEU A 27 4.66 6.78 2.25
C LEU A 27 4.24 7.88 3.22
N LYS A 28 5.01 8.97 3.29
CA LYS A 28 4.68 10.13 4.15
C LYS A 28 3.35 10.77 3.75
N ASN A 29 3.10 10.96 2.46
CA ASN A 29 1.86 11.56 1.97
C ASN A 29 0.64 10.67 2.24
N ILE A 30 0.80 9.34 2.10
CA ILE A 30 -0.25 8.38 2.45
C ILE A 30 -0.58 8.48 3.94
N GLY A 31 0.45 8.42 4.81
CA GLY A 31 0.27 8.59 6.26
C GLY A 31 -0.49 9.87 6.61
N ALA A 32 -0.03 11.01 6.09
CA ALA A 32 -0.67 12.30 6.33
C ALA A 32 -2.13 12.34 5.84
N SER A 33 -2.43 11.75 4.68
CA SER A 33 -3.80 11.68 4.14
C SER A 33 -4.77 10.83 4.97
N LEU A 34 -4.23 9.97 5.84
CA LEU A 34 -4.97 9.11 6.76
C LEU A 34 -4.88 9.61 8.20
N GLY A 35 -4.24 10.76 8.44
CA GLY A 35 -4.12 11.40 9.75
C GLY A 35 -2.97 10.90 10.62
N ASP A 36 -1.93 10.30 10.03
CA ASP A 36 -0.70 9.82 10.70
C ASP A 36 -0.99 8.99 11.97
N ARG A 37 -1.91 8.05 11.85
CA ARG A 37 -2.42 7.25 12.96
C ARG A 37 -1.49 6.07 13.28
N ASP A 38 -1.38 5.73 14.56
CA ASP A 38 -0.56 4.61 15.04
C ASP A 38 -1.17 3.23 14.73
N ASP A 39 -2.48 3.17 14.44
CA ASP A 39 -3.20 1.95 14.08
C ASP A 39 -3.05 1.57 12.59
N LEU A 40 -2.24 2.33 11.84
CA LEU A 40 -1.93 2.07 10.44
C LEU A 40 -0.50 1.56 10.28
N ARG A 41 -0.32 0.56 9.41
CA ARG A 41 1.02 0.10 9.01
C ARG A 41 1.20 0.29 7.52
N ILE A 42 2.18 1.12 7.15
CA ILE A 42 2.51 1.40 5.76
C ILE A 42 3.96 1.00 5.50
N TRP A 43 4.20 0.13 4.52
CA TRP A 43 5.55 -0.29 4.16
C TRP A 43 5.70 -0.45 2.65
N ARG A 44 6.94 -0.61 2.20
CA ARG A 44 7.30 -0.82 0.80
C ARG A 44 8.01 -2.14 0.63
N GLU A 45 7.60 -2.92 -0.37
CA GLU A 45 8.18 -4.23 -0.68
C GLU A 45 8.19 -4.42 -2.19
N ARG A 46 9.37 -4.74 -2.75
CA ARG A 46 9.60 -4.99 -4.20
C ARG A 46 8.93 -4.00 -5.15
N GLY A 47 8.93 -2.70 -4.83
CA GLY A 47 8.34 -1.65 -5.67
C GLY A 47 6.81 -1.53 -5.57
N ARG A 48 6.21 -2.09 -4.52
CA ARG A 48 4.82 -1.87 -4.16
C ARG A 48 4.77 -1.28 -2.77
N ILE A 49 3.72 -0.53 -2.48
CA ILE A 49 3.41 -0.05 -1.14
C ILE A 49 2.27 -0.90 -0.61
N PHE A 50 2.34 -1.28 0.65
CA PHE A 50 1.29 -1.98 1.35
C PHE A 50 0.80 -1.10 2.50
N LEU A 51 -0.50 -1.11 2.70
CA LEU A 51 -1.18 -0.43 3.78
C LEU A 51 -2.06 -1.45 4.49
N GLU A 52 -1.78 -1.69 5.76
CA GLU A 52 -2.63 -2.48 6.65
C GLU A 52 -3.36 -1.52 7.58
N ALA A 53 -4.68 -1.71 7.70
CA ALA A 53 -5.55 -0.87 8.51
C ALA A 53 -6.64 -1.71 9.18
N PRO A 54 -7.24 -1.26 10.30
CA PRO A 54 -8.45 -1.83 10.86
C PRO A 54 -9.63 -1.72 9.89
N ASP A 55 -10.59 -2.65 9.96
CA ASP A 55 -11.80 -2.62 9.13
C ASP A 55 -12.61 -1.33 9.30
N SER A 56 -12.60 -0.75 10.51
CA SER A 56 -13.25 0.53 10.80
C SER A 56 -12.71 1.70 9.96
N LEU A 57 -11.48 1.60 9.44
CA LEU A 57 -10.85 2.63 8.61
C LEU A 57 -10.96 2.36 7.11
N LYS A 58 -11.61 1.26 6.69
CA LYS A 58 -11.73 0.88 5.27
C LYS A 58 -12.33 1.99 4.39
N GLN A 59 -13.35 2.68 4.90
CA GLN A 59 -13.99 3.79 4.19
C GLN A 59 -13.07 5.01 4.08
N LEU A 60 -12.32 5.33 5.14
CA LEU A 60 -11.31 6.38 5.13
C LEU A 60 -10.23 6.07 4.09
N VAL A 61 -9.68 4.85 4.09
CA VAL A 61 -8.67 4.43 3.11
C VAL A 61 -9.19 4.55 1.67
N SER A 62 -10.41 4.07 1.42
CA SER A 62 -11.02 4.08 0.08
C SER A 62 -11.28 5.49 -0.44
N SER A 63 -11.52 6.46 0.44
CA SER A 63 -11.78 7.86 0.08
C SER A 63 -10.51 8.72 0.04
N SER A 64 -9.51 8.45 0.88
CA SER A 64 -8.25 9.21 0.95
C SER A 64 -7.23 8.80 -0.10
N LEU A 65 -7.03 7.51 -0.37
CA LEU A 65 -5.98 7.07 -1.31
C LEU A 65 -6.13 7.68 -2.73
N PRO A 66 -7.33 7.83 -3.32
CA PRO A 66 -7.49 8.49 -4.62
C PRO A 66 -6.98 9.94 -4.66
N THR A 67 -6.92 10.64 -3.52
CA THR A 67 -6.50 12.04 -3.47
C THR A 67 -4.98 12.20 -3.34
N VAL A 68 -4.24 11.12 -3.10
CA VAL A 68 -2.78 11.16 -2.92
C VAL A 68 -2.09 11.11 -4.28
N PHE A 69 -1.47 12.22 -4.68
CA PHE A 69 -0.68 12.29 -5.89
C PHE A 69 0.46 11.25 -5.88
N GLY A 70 0.65 10.59 -7.02
CA GLY A 70 1.65 9.52 -7.20
C GLY A 70 1.06 8.12 -7.09
N ILE A 71 -0.12 7.96 -6.48
CA ILE A 71 -0.88 6.71 -6.55
C ILE A 71 -1.49 6.57 -7.95
N LYS A 72 -1.22 5.44 -8.60
CA LYS A 72 -1.81 5.06 -9.89
C LYS A 72 -3.10 4.28 -9.69
N SER A 73 -3.07 3.33 -8.76
CA SER A 73 -4.21 2.51 -8.37
C SER A 73 -3.93 1.82 -7.04
N PHE A 74 -4.97 1.31 -6.40
CA PHE A 74 -4.86 0.47 -5.22
C PHE A 74 -5.89 -0.66 -5.29
N SER A 75 -5.66 -1.73 -4.54
CA SER A 75 -6.60 -2.85 -4.43
C SER A 75 -6.57 -3.37 -3.01
N GLU A 76 -7.73 -3.72 -2.48
CA GLU A 76 -7.83 -4.54 -1.26
C GLU A 76 -7.36 -5.96 -1.57
N CYS A 77 -6.67 -6.59 -0.63
CA CYS A 77 -6.03 -7.88 -0.76
C CYS A 77 -6.09 -8.64 0.57
N THR A 78 -6.11 -9.96 0.47
CA THR A 78 -5.90 -10.87 1.60
C THR A 78 -4.43 -11.31 1.60
N MET A 79 -3.74 -11.16 2.73
CA MET A 79 -2.41 -11.75 2.90
C MET A 79 -2.58 -13.18 3.39
N ILE A 80 -1.98 -14.12 2.66
CA ILE A 80 -2.06 -15.54 2.96
C ILE A 80 -0.62 -16.04 3.11
N ASP A 81 -0.31 -16.59 4.29
CA ASP A 81 0.89 -17.40 4.45
C ASP A 81 0.64 -18.78 3.86
N PHE A 82 1.56 -19.22 3.00
CA PHE A 82 1.48 -20.51 2.34
C PHE A 82 2.84 -21.19 2.32
N THR A 83 2.82 -22.52 2.37
CA THR A 83 4.01 -23.38 2.28
C THR A 83 3.99 -24.27 1.04
N SER A 84 2.80 -24.52 0.48
CA SER A 84 2.64 -25.20 -0.81
C SER A 84 1.62 -24.47 -1.71
N PHE A 85 1.51 -24.91 -2.96
CA PHE A 85 0.59 -24.31 -3.94
C PHE A 85 -0.88 -24.59 -3.61
N GLU A 86 -1.15 -25.77 -3.03
CA GLU A 86 -2.49 -26.21 -2.63
C GLU A 86 -3.11 -25.27 -1.58
N ASP A 87 -2.30 -24.71 -0.68
CA ASP A 87 -2.71 -23.74 0.34
C ASP A 87 -3.37 -22.48 -0.26
N LEU A 88 -3.03 -22.12 -1.50
CA LEU A 88 -3.55 -20.92 -2.17
C LEU A 88 -4.95 -21.13 -2.75
N VAL A 89 -5.29 -22.37 -3.12
CA VAL A 89 -6.59 -22.69 -3.75
C VAL A 89 -7.69 -22.79 -2.71
N GLU A 90 -7.39 -23.27 -1.51
CA GLU A 90 -8.39 -23.43 -0.44
C GLU A 90 -8.74 -22.11 0.29
N LYS A 91 -7.86 -21.10 0.22
CA LYS A 91 -7.94 -19.87 1.04
C LYS A 91 -8.32 -18.60 0.25
N SER A 92 -8.50 -18.70 -1.07
CA SER A 92 -8.90 -17.60 -1.97
C SER A 92 -10.39 -17.67 -2.30
#